data_AF-A0A9P9DJM8-F1
#
_entry.id   AF-A0A9P9DJM8-F1
#
_cell.length_a   1.000
_cell.length_b   1.000
_cell.length_c   1.000
_cell.angle_alpha   90.00
_cell.angle_beta   90.00
_cell.angle_gamma   90.00
#
_symmetry.space_group_name_H-M   'P 1'
#
loop_
_entity.id
_entity.type
_entity.pdbx_description
1 polymer ?
#
loop_
_entity_poly.entity_id
_entity_poly.type
_entity_poly.pdbx_seq_one_letter_code
_entity_poly.pdbx_strand_id
1 'polypeptide(L)' 'MCNYIYKELSCQHHYHLVESWCPKYIETERRCPPTIVSKQYWGDSICAACRERKQPSNHPWAKLIQRPRVG' A
#
# COMPACT_ATOMS: atom_id res chain seq x y z
N MET A 1 10.47 14.35 12.23
CA MET A 1 10.35 13.34 11.16
C MET A 1 8.90 12.90 11.10
N CYS A 2 8.40 12.39 9.97
CA CYS A 2 7.02 11.91 9.89
C CYS A 2 6.94 10.48 10.44
N ASN A 3 5.87 10.18 11.17
CA ASN A 3 5.66 8.85 11.72
C ASN A 3 4.87 7.99 10.74
N TYR A 4 5.26 6.73 10.64
CA TYR A 4 4.66 5.75 9.77
C TYR A 4 4.33 4.46 10.52
N ILE A 5 3.28 3.81 10.06
CA ILE A 5 2.89 2.47 10.45
C ILE A 5 3.26 1.53 9.31
N TYR A 6 4.01 0.49 9.63
CA TYR A 6 4.27 -0.63 8.73
C TYR A 6 3.10 -1.60 8.83
N LYS A 7 2.41 -1.86 7.72
CA LYS A 7 1.32 -2.84 7.67
C LYS A 7 1.67 -3.96 6.74
N GLU A 8 1.67 -5.19 7.25
CA GLU A 8 1.85 -6.41 6.48
C GLU A 8 0.51 -7.10 6.20
N LEU A 9 0.33 -7.58 4.98
CA LEU A 9 -0.90 -8.22 4.48
C LEU A 9 -0.68 -9.73 4.31
N SER A 10 -1.75 -10.52 4.25
CA SER A 10 -1.62 -11.97 4.01
C SER A 10 -1.04 -12.35 2.67
N CYS A 11 -1.10 -11.45 1.69
CA CYS A 11 -0.43 -11.62 0.41
C CYS A 11 1.08 -11.27 0.43
N GLN A 12 1.70 -11.14 1.62
CA GLN A 12 3.11 -10.78 1.85
C GLN A 12 3.54 -9.41 1.30
N HIS A 13 2.59 -8.59 0.84
CA HIS A 13 2.83 -7.19 0.53
C HIS A 13 2.69 -6.34 1.80
N HIS A 14 3.33 -5.17 1.79
CA HIS A 14 3.27 -4.23 2.90
C HIS A 14 3.01 -2.80 2.45
N TYR A 15 2.50 -2.00 3.38
CA TYR A 15 2.28 -0.56 3.23
C TYR A 15 3.02 0.22 4.32
N HIS A 16 3.57 1.37 3.95
CA HIS A 16 3.98 2.41 4.91
C HIS A 16 2.90 3.47 4.92
N LEU A 17 2.04 3.45 5.94
CA LEU A 17 0.98 4.44 6.10
C LEU A 17 1.44 5.53 7.05
N VAL A 18 1.12 6.76 6.75
CA VAL A 18 1.48 7.88 7.62
C VAL A 18 0.55 7.88 8.82
N GLU A 19 1.13 7.96 10.02
CA GLU A 19 0.40 8.16 11.27
C GLU A 19 0.31 9.65 11.60
N SER A 20 1.44 10.36 11.52
CA SER A 20 1.51 11.79 11.76
C SER A 20 2.54 12.48 10.88
N TRP A 21 2.18 13.68 10.43
CA TRP A 21 3.05 14.54 9.64
C TRP A 21 3.86 15.46 10.56
N CYS A 22 5.13 15.67 10.22
CA CYS A 22 5.92 16.70 10.91
C CYS A 22 5.65 18.10 10.35
N PRO A 23 5.89 19.19 11.12
CA PRO A 23 5.64 20.56 10.66
C PRO A 23 6.34 20.90 9.34
N LYS A 24 7.58 20.43 9.16
CA LYS A 24 8.34 20.61 7.91
C LYS A 24 7.61 20.04 6.69
N TYR A 25 6.95 18.89 6.82
CA TYR A 25 6.18 18.31 5.72
C TYR A 25 4.95 19.17 5.42
N ILE A 26 4.28 19.69 6.45
CA ILE A 26 3.11 20.56 6.28
C ILE A 26 3.48 21.83 5.51
N GLU A 27 4.65 22.40 5.78
CA GLU A 27 5.10 23.63 5.13
C GLU A 27 5.67 23.41 3.72
N THR A 28 6.34 22.29 3.48
CA THR A 28 7.16 22.09 2.27
C THR A 28 6.65 21.00 1.34
N GLU A 29 5.72 20.16 1.82
CA GLU A 29 5.27 18.92 1.20
C GLU A 29 6.41 17.94 0.86
N ARG A 30 7.61 18.18 1.39
CA ARG A 30 8.78 17.33 1.14
C ARG A 30 8.76 16.15 2.09
N ARG A 31 8.78 14.95 1.50
CA ARG A 31 8.84 13.69 2.24
C ARG A 31 10.11 13.65 3.09
N CYS A 32 9.92 13.37 4.37
CA CYS A 32 11.01 13.08 5.29
C CYS A 32 11.38 11.59 5.21
N PRO A 33 12.59 11.21 5.66
CA PRO A 33 12.87 9.80 5.94
C PRO A 33 11.81 9.25 6.92
N PRO A 34 11.22 8.08 6.64
CA PRO A 34 10.12 7.54 7.43
C PRO A 34 10.63 7.01 8.78
N THR A 35 9.95 7.37 9.86
CA THR A 35 10.12 6.73 11.17
C THR A 35 8.99 5.73 11.38
N ILE A 36 9.31 4.44 11.44
CA ILE A 36 8.30 3.41 11.71
C ILE A 36 8.01 3.38 13.21
N VAL A 37 6.82 3.81 13.61
CA VAL A 37 6.40 3.85 15.03
C VAL A 37 5.58 2.63 15.46
N SER A 38 5.02 1.90 14.50
CA SER A 38 4.25 0.68 14.77
C SER A 38 4.32 -0.28 13.58
N LYS A 39 4.32 -1.59 13.88
CA LYS A 39 4.18 -2.66 12.90
C LYS A 39 2.89 -3.42 13.18
N GLN A 40 2.06 -3.62 12.16
CA GLN A 40 0.76 -4.29 12.29
C GLN A 40 0.64 -5.38 11.22
N TYR A 41 0.02 -6.50 11.61
CA TYR A 41 -0.33 -7.58 10.69
C TYR A 41 -1.83 -7.60 10.45
N TRP A 42 -2.25 -7.46 9.20
CA TRP A 42 -3.66 -7.44 8.78
C TRP A 42 -3.94 -8.72 7.98
N GLY A 43 -3.96 -9.86 8.70
CA GLY A 43 -3.98 -11.22 8.14
C GLY A 43 -5.16 -11.56 7.24
N ASP A 44 -6.26 -10.83 7.30
CA ASP A 44 -7.40 -11.09 6.40
C ASP A 44 -7.40 -10.20 5.15
N SER A 45 -6.56 -9.15 5.15
CA SER A 45 -6.50 -8.18 4.06
C SER A 45 -5.46 -8.55 3.01
N ILE A 46 -5.83 -8.42 1.74
CA ILE A 46 -4.92 -8.52 0.59
C ILE A 46 -4.82 -7.17 -0.12
N CYS A 47 -3.69 -6.90 -0.78
CA CYS A 47 -3.52 -5.66 -1.53
C CYS A 47 -4.49 -5.59 -2.73
N ALA A 48 -4.78 -4.38 -3.19
CA ALA A 48 -5.69 -4.16 -4.31
C ALA A 48 -5.26 -4.93 -5.58
N ALA A 49 -3.96 -4.99 -5.86
CA ALA A 49 -3.42 -5.73 -7.00
C ALA A 49 -3.69 -7.25 -6.89
N CYS A 50 -3.46 -7.85 -5.72
CA CYS A 50 -3.77 -9.27 -5.49
C CYS A 50 -5.27 -9.54 -5.51
N ARG A 51 -6.10 -8.62 -5.00
CA ARG A 51 -7.56 -8.73 -5.05
C ARG A 51 -8.08 -8.74 -6.49
N GLU A 52 -7.61 -7.80 -7.31
CA GLU A 52 -7.98 -7.70 -8.72
C GLU A 52 -7.49 -8.90 -9.55
N ARG A 53 -6.39 -9.55 -9.14
CA ARG A 53 -5.94 -10.83 -9.73
C ARG A 53 -6.86 -11.99 -9.36
N LYS A 54 -7.33 -12.05 -8.11
CA LYS A 54 -8.26 -13.10 -7.63
C LYS A 54 -9.67 -12.92 -8.18
N GLN A 55 -10.12 -11.67 -8.30
CA GLN A 55 -11.46 -11.29 -8.76
C GLN A 55 -11.30 -10.19 -9.81
N PRO A 56 -10.98 -10.55 -11.07
CA PRO A 56 -10.88 -9.58 -12.14
C PRO A 56 -12.24 -8.96 -12.43
N SER A 57 -12.24 -7.65 -12.72
CA SER A 57 -13.43 -6.96 -13.21
C SER A 57 -14.00 -7.65 -14.45
N ASN A 58 -15.32 -7.86 -14.47
CA ASN A 58 -16.02 -8.45 -15.62
C ASN A 58 -16.31 -7.42 -16.72
N HIS A 59 -15.90 -6.17 -16.56
CA HIS A 59 -16.09 -5.17 -17.60
C HIS A 59 -15.29 -5.51 -18.87
N PRO A 60 -15.85 -5.27 -20.07
CA PRO A 60 -15.16 -5.53 -21.33
C PRO A 60 -13.79 -4.84 -21.43
N TRP A 61 -13.65 -3.62 -20.90
CA TRP A 61 -12.38 -2.89 -20.89
C TRP A 61 -11.31 -3.58 -20.04
N ALA A 62 -11.69 -4.35 -19.02
CA ALA A 62 -10.72 -5.00 -18.12
C ALA A 62 -9.89 -6.06 -18.85
N LYS A 63 -10.45 -6.67 -19.91
CA LYS A 63 -9.75 -7.61 -20.80
C LYS A 63 -8.67 -6.94 -21.65
N LEU A 64 -8.70 -5.61 -21.78
CA LEU A 64 -7.71 -4.83 -22.53
C LEU A 64 -6.46 -4.51 -21.69
N ILE A 65 -6.50 -4.71 -20.38
CA ILE A 65 -5.36 -4.47 -19.50
C ILE A 65 -4.44 -5.68 -19.53
N GLN A 66 -3.25 -5.51 -20.13
CA GLN A 66 -2.20 -6.53 -20.07
C GLN A 66 -1.62 -6.59 -18.64
N ARG A 67 -1.83 -7.71 -17.96
CA ARG A 67 -1.28 -7.95 -16.62
C ARG A 67 -0.02 -8.80 -16.74
N PRO A 68 1.13 -8.38 -16.20
CA PRO A 68 2.32 -9.21 -16.17
C PRO A 68 2.01 -10.50 -15.39
N ARG A 69 2.27 -11.65 -16.01
CA ARG A 69 2.27 -12.93 -15.28
C ARG A 69 3.56 -12.96 -14.47
N VAL A 70 3.42 -12.94 -13.16
CA VAL A 70 4.55 -13.26 -12.27
C VAL A 70 4.61 -14.78 -12.25
N GLY A 71 5.68 -15.34 -12.84
CA GLY A 71 5.95 -16.78 -12.88
C GLY A 71 6.32 -17.33 -11.51
#